data_AF-A0AAQ3KWJ4-F1
#
_entry.id   AF-A0AAQ3KWJ4-F1
#
_cell.length_a   1.000
_cell.length_b   1.000
_cell.length_c   1.000
_cell.angle_alpha   90.00
_cell.angle_beta   90.00
_cell.angle_gamma   90.00
#
_symmetry.space_group_name_H-M   'P 1'
#
loop_
_entity.id
_entity.type
_entity.pdbx_description
1 polymer ?
#
loop_
_entity_poly.entity_id
_entity_poly.type
_entity_poly.pdbx_seq_one_letter_code
_entity_poly.pdbx_strand_id
1 'polypeptide(L)'
;MNLITAAQFTAAPCLRCAAPCKIINSSIITCSLCNLTAVRLDRSGLFGLIIDDVHARVSVKNGVVKYNRGTLKIAGAVGSVRIDKFSNVHVKGGDVVSVKRFNDVRVENAGNVSVKRCNNVRLDGAGEIVVKRCNDVRVEGGGKVVAVGRCRDVDVESGGSIAVKRSNDVRVVGGGGRVSVKWCNGARVEGGGDVGIKRCSNVEVIEGDGELEIKRCSRVVFVNGSGWKNTSNKCYI
;
A
#
# COMPACT_ATOMS: atom_id res chain seq x y z
N MET A 1 19.81 4.90 -26.32
CA MET A 1 20.20 4.31 -25.01
C MET A 1 20.24 2.80 -25.20
N ASN A 2 21.43 2.20 -25.10
CA ASN A 2 21.67 0.81 -25.48
C ASN A 2 20.99 -0.16 -24.50
N LEU A 3 20.19 -1.07 -25.06
CA LEU A 3 19.63 -2.23 -24.36
C LEU A 3 20.77 -3.22 -24.09
N ILE A 4 21.07 -3.47 -22.83
CA ILE A 4 22.08 -4.45 -22.44
C ILE A 4 21.45 -5.85 -22.55
N THR A 5 21.94 -6.67 -23.48
CA THR A 5 21.45 -8.04 -23.69
C THR A 5 22.21 -9.03 -22.80
N ALA A 6 21.60 -10.19 -22.51
CA ALA A 6 22.13 -11.21 -21.59
C ALA A 6 23.55 -11.72 -21.92
N ALA A 7 24.03 -11.52 -23.16
CA ALA A 7 25.39 -11.85 -23.58
C ALA A 7 26.45 -10.87 -23.02
N GLN A 8 26.07 -9.67 -22.59
CA GLN A 8 27.01 -8.65 -22.09
C GLN A 8 27.35 -8.81 -20.60
N PHE A 9 26.62 -9.65 -19.84
CA PHE A 9 26.87 -9.87 -18.41
C PHE A 9 27.92 -10.94 -18.11
N THR A 10 28.41 -11.69 -19.11
CA THR A 10 29.46 -12.71 -18.92
C THR A 10 30.85 -12.11 -18.73
N ALA A 11 31.02 -10.82 -19.02
CA ALA A 11 32.28 -10.08 -18.89
C ALA A 11 32.12 -8.71 -18.22
N ALA A 12 30.90 -8.33 -17.78
CA ALA A 12 30.66 -7.00 -17.23
C ALA A 12 31.02 -6.91 -15.72
N PRO A 13 31.72 -5.85 -15.31
CA PRO A 13 32.02 -5.59 -13.92
C PRO A 13 30.73 -5.30 -13.11
N CYS A 14 30.71 -5.69 -11.84
CA CYS A 14 29.58 -5.48 -10.94
C CYS A 14 29.21 -3.99 -10.88
N LEU A 15 27.93 -3.68 -11.07
CA LEU A 15 27.38 -2.32 -11.02
C LEU A 15 27.65 -1.56 -9.72
N ARG A 16 28.01 -2.27 -8.64
CA ARG A 16 28.24 -1.69 -7.31
C ARG A 16 29.72 -1.59 -6.91
N CYS A 17 30.57 -2.53 -7.34
CA CYS A 17 31.96 -2.57 -6.88
C CYS A 17 32.98 -2.83 -7.99
N ALA A 18 32.54 -2.80 -9.25
CA ALA A 18 33.32 -3.13 -10.45
C ALA A 18 33.98 -4.53 -10.48
N ALA A 19 33.79 -5.33 -9.43
CA ALA A 19 34.32 -6.68 -9.36
C ALA A 19 33.56 -7.63 -10.28
N PRO A 20 34.20 -8.70 -10.79
CA PRO A 20 33.51 -9.67 -11.64
C PRO A 20 32.33 -10.32 -10.90
N CYS A 21 31.16 -10.28 -11.53
CA CYS A 21 29.99 -11.02 -11.05
C CYS A 21 30.14 -12.50 -11.43
N LYS A 22 29.75 -13.40 -10.53
CA LYS A 22 29.69 -14.83 -10.78
C LYS A 22 28.30 -15.21 -11.28
N ILE A 23 28.25 -15.85 -12.45
CA ILE A 23 27.03 -16.48 -12.93
C ILE A 23 26.92 -17.84 -12.23
N ILE A 24 25.87 -18.04 -11.45
CA ILE A 24 25.62 -19.33 -10.79
C ILE A 24 24.90 -20.28 -11.75
N ASN A 25 24.00 -19.75 -12.58
CA ASN A 25 23.34 -20.47 -13.69
C ASN A 25 22.79 -19.48 -14.72
N SER A 26 22.13 -19.97 -15.77
CA SER A 26 21.54 -19.16 -16.86
C SER A 26 20.52 -18.09 -16.41
N SER A 27 20.14 -18.11 -15.13
CA SER A 27 19.13 -17.24 -14.55
C SER A 27 19.60 -16.45 -13.33
N ILE A 28 20.82 -16.64 -12.81
CA ILE A 28 21.26 -16.03 -11.54
C ILE A 28 22.70 -15.50 -11.66
N ILE A 29 22.87 -14.23 -11.30
CA ILE A 29 24.14 -13.51 -11.25
C ILE A 29 24.36 -13.00 -9.84
N THR A 30 25.49 -13.31 -9.21
CA THR A 30 25.84 -12.82 -7.87
C THR A 30 27.18 -12.09 -7.87
N CYS A 31 27.31 -11.07 -7.01
CA CYS A 31 28.60 -10.48 -6.69
C CYS A 31 28.92 -10.77 -5.22
N SER A 32 29.97 -11.53 -4.98
CA SER A 32 30.41 -11.94 -3.63
C SER A 32 30.92 -10.77 -2.79
N LEU A 33 31.40 -9.69 -3.41
CA LEU A 33 31.99 -8.54 -2.71
C LEU A 33 30.95 -7.57 -2.16
N CYS A 34 29.82 -7.39 -2.84
CA CYS A 34 28.80 -6.43 -2.44
C CYS A 34 27.41 -7.05 -2.26
N ASN A 35 27.35 -8.38 -2.24
CA ASN A 35 26.15 -9.20 -2.03
C ASN A 35 25.00 -8.86 -3.01
N LEU A 36 25.34 -8.43 -4.23
CA LEU A 36 24.38 -8.15 -5.32
C LEU A 36 23.90 -9.48 -5.90
N THR A 37 22.60 -9.70 -6.11
CA THR A 37 22.08 -10.97 -6.70
C THR A 37 20.98 -10.71 -7.72
N ALA A 38 21.31 -10.67 -9.02
CA ALA A 38 20.37 -10.44 -10.13
C ALA A 38 19.81 -11.74 -10.71
N VAL A 39 18.53 -11.70 -11.11
CA VAL A 39 17.81 -12.86 -11.64
C VAL A 39 17.23 -12.54 -13.01
N ARG A 40 17.42 -13.46 -13.97
CA ARG A 40 16.86 -13.40 -15.33
C ARG A 40 15.40 -13.82 -15.30
N LEU A 41 14.54 -13.07 -15.97
CA LEU A 41 13.09 -13.12 -15.81
C LEU A 41 12.37 -13.80 -16.98
N ASP A 42 13.02 -13.93 -18.15
CA ASP A 42 12.49 -14.62 -19.32
C ASP A 42 13.58 -14.99 -20.37
N ARG A 43 13.17 -15.72 -21.42
CA ARG A 43 14.01 -16.05 -22.58
C ARG A 43 14.42 -14.80 -23.40
N SER A 44 13.65 -13.72 -23.29
CA SER A 44 13.91 -12.40 -23.91
C SER A 44 15.11 -11.67 -23.31
N GLY A 45 15.54 -12.02 -22.09
CA GLY A 45 16.75 -11.46 -21.46
C GLY A 45 16.49 -10.29 -20.51
N LEU A 46 15.28 -10.13 -19.96
CA LEU A 46 14.99 -9.11 -18.94
C LEU A 46 15.51 -9.54 -17.54
N PHE A 47 16.05 -8.59 -16.78
CA PHE A 47 16.54 -8.77 -15.40
C PHE A 47 15.93 -7.72 -14.46
N GLY A 48 15.79 -8.06 -13.18
CA GLY A 48 15.25 -7.15 -12.18
C GLY A 48 16.08 -7.14 -10.90
N LEU A 49 16.54 -5.96 -10.47
CA LEU A 49 17.25 -5.72 -9.22
C LEU A 49 17.21 -4.25 -8.75
N ILE A 50 17.06 -3.96 -7.44
CA ILE A 50 17.52 -2.68 -6.84
C ILE A 50 18.10 -2.92 -5.44
N ILE A 51 19.32 -2.41 -5.22
CA ILE A 51 20.04 -2.41 -3.93
C ILE A 51 20.66 -1.01 -3.76
N ASP A 52 20.41 -0.36 -2.60
CA ASP A 52 21.00 0.90 -2.14
C ASP A 52 20.85 2.12 -3.09
N ASP A 53 19.61 2.52 -3.37
CA ASP A 53 19.21 3.86 -3.84
C ASP A 53 19.47 4.31 -5.31
N VAL A 54 19.72 3.41 -6.26
CA VAL A 54 19.76 3.77 -7.69
C VAL A 54 18.52 3.25 -8.46
N HIS A 55 17.84 4.16 -9.16
CA HIS A 55 16.63 3.89 -9.94
C HIS A 55 16.90 2.95 -11.12
N ALA A 56 16.31 1.76 -11.13
CA ALA A 56 16.19 0.93 -12.31
C ALA A 56 14.92 0.06 -12.27
N ARG A 57 14.33 -0.18 -13.44
CA ARG A 57 13.06 -0.93 -13.54
C ARG A 57 13.28 -2.42 -13.37
N VAL A 58 12.43 -3.07 -12.57
CA VAL A 58 12.55 -4.50 -12.19
C VAL A 58 11.24 -5.21 -12.50
N SER A 59 11.24 -6.23 -13.36
CA SER A 59 10.05 -7.02 -13.71
C SER A 59 10.06 -8.46 -13.14
N VAL A 60 9.82 -8.67 -11.86
CA VAL A 60 9.85 -10.04 -11.30
C VAL A 60 8.65 -10.89 -11.76
N LYS A 61 8.90 -12.02 -12.43
CA LYS A 61 7.90 -13.07 -12.70
C LYS A 61 8.30 -14.36 -11.97
N ASN A 62 7.47 -14.80 -11.02
CA ASN A 62 7.54 -16.05 -10.27
C ASN A 62 8.77 -16.28 -9.34
N GLY A 63 9.29 -15.25 -8.66
CA GLY A 63 10.34 -15.43 -7.65
C GLY A 63 10.18 -14.48 -6.45
N VAL A 64 10.25 -15.02 -5.24
CA VAL A 64 10.22 -14.22 -3.99
C VAL A 64 11.58 -13.52 -3.83
N VAL A 65 11.59 -12.18 -3.76
CA VAL A 65 12.79 -11.43 -3.39
C VAL A 65 12.91 -11.43 -1.86
N LYS A 66 13.92 -12.14 -1.31
CA LYS A 66 14.23 -12.16 0.13
C LYS A 66 15.50 -11.35 0.39
N TYR A 67 15.40 -10.26 1.13
CA TYR A 67 16.55 -9.45 1.54
C TYR A 67 16.23 -8.83 2.90
N ASN A 68 17.14 -8.98 3.87
CA ASN A 68 16.82 -8.81 5.30
C ASN A 68 17.43 -7.53 5.91
N ARG A 69 17.97 -6.61 5.09
CA ARG A 69 18.63 -5.37 5.54
C ARG A 69 18.24 -4.22 4.60
N GLY A 70 18.22 -2.96 5.04
CA GLY A 70 18.06 -1.81 4.14
C GLY A 70 16.65 -1.57 3.54
N THR A 71 16.61 -0.73 2.50
CA THR A 71 15.40 -0.27 1.80
C THR A 71 15.30 -0.95 0.42
N LEU A 72 14.14 -1.53 0.11
CA LEU A 72 13.86 -2.07 -1.23
C LEU A 72 13.03 -1.08 -2.04
N LYS A 73 13.58 -0.62 -3.19
CA LYS A 73 12.86 0.16 -4.19
C LYS A 73 12.47 -0.73 -5.37
N ILE A 74 11.26 -0.59 -5.90
CA ILE A 74 10.81 -1.26 -7.13
C ILE A 74 10.17 -0.20 -8.02
N ALA A 75 10.64 -0.08 -9.26
CA ALA A 75 10.11 0.86 -10.24
C ALA A 75 9.71 0.15 -11.56
N GLY A 76 8.70 0.67 -12.25
CA GLY A 76 8.30 0.21 -13.60
C GLY A 76 6.98 -0.57 -13.62
N ALA A 77 6.54 -0.96 -14.82
CA ALA A 77 5.36 -1.82 -14.98
C ALA A 77 5.75 -3.26 -14.60
N VAL A 78 5.38 -3.65 -13.38
CA VAL A 78 5.66 -4.98 -12.81
C VAL A 78 4.36 -5.76 -12.74
N GLY A 79 4.30 -6.99 -13.28
CA GLY A 79 3.07 -7.78 -13.19
C GLY A 79 2.66 -8.08 -11.74
N SER A 80 3.57 -8.63 -10.91
CA SER A 80 3.24 -8.94 -9.51
C SER A 80 4.46 -8.84 -8.60
N VAL A 81 4.30 -8.16 -7.47
CA VAL A 81 5.33 -7.93 -6.46
C VAL A 81 4.93 -8.59 -5.14
N ARG A 82 5.79 -9.45 -4.59
CA ARG A 82 5.63 -10.05 -3.26
C ARG A 82 6.89 -9.86 -2.43
N ILE A 83 6.75 -9.23 -1.27
CA ILE A 83 7.87 -8.88 -0.39
C ILE A 83 7.53 -9.32 1.05
N ASP A 84 8.41 -10.11 1.69
CA ASP A 84 8.26 -10.58 3.08
C ASP A 84 9.54 -10.21 3.86
N LYS A 85 9.38 -9.58 5.03
CA LYS A 85 10.43 -9.26 6.03
C LYS A 85 11.56 -8.30 5.58
N PHE A 86 11.29 -7.00 5.51
CA PHE A 86 12.35 -5.97 5.42
C PHE A 86 12.07 -4.83 6.40
N SER A 87 13.05 -3.93 6.57
CA SER A 87 12.83 -2.69 7.30
C SER A 87 11.85 -1.79 6.52
N ASN A 88 12.22 -1.37 5.31
CA ASN A 88 11.47 -0.37 4.54
C ASN A 88 11.29 -0.81 3.07
N VAL A 89 10.12 -0.53 2.50
CA VAL A 89 9.78 -0.84 1.11
C VAL A 89 9.15 0.36 0.42
N HIS A 90 9.58 0.63 -0.80
CA HIS A 90 8.95 1.57 -1.71
C HIS A 90 8.69 0.93 -3.08
N VAL A 91 7.43 0.89 -3.51
CA VAL A 91 7.02 0.32 -4.80
C VAL A 91 6.32 1.39 -5.62
N LYS A 92 6.76 1.61 -6.86
CA LYS A 92 6.14 2.51 -7.81
C LYS A 92 5.72 1.73 -9.06
N GLY A 93 4.42 1.55 -9.22
CA GLY A 93 3.82 0.74 -10.27
C GLY A 93 3.55 -0.71 -9.87
N GLY A 94 2.66 -1.34 -10.63
CA GLY A 94 2.47 -2.78 -10.67
C GLY A 94 1.01 -3.22 -10.54
N ASP A 95 0.65 -4.35 -11.15
CA ASP A 95 -0.75 -4.78 -11.15
C ASP A 95 -1.17 -5.32 -9.78
N VAL A 96 -0.28 -6.06 -9.11
CA VAL A 96 -0.52 -6.62 -7.78
C VAL A 96 0.72 -6.46 -6.88
N VAL A 97 0.56 -5.80 -5.74
CA VAL A 97 1.61 -5.59 -4.73
C VAL A 97 1.18 -6.23 -3.41
N SER A 98 1.97 -7.16 -2.87
CA SER A 98 1.72 -7.76 -1.56
C SER A 98 2.94 -7.66 -0.65
N VAL A 99 2.74 -7.06 0.52
CA VAL A 99 3.79 -6.70 1.47
C VAL A 99 3.40 -7.15 2.87
N LYS A 100 4.29 -7.85 3.57
CA LYS A 100 4.07 -8.41 4.92
C LYS A 100 5.28 -8.29 5.87
N ARG A 101 5.07 -7.78 7.09
CA ARG A 101 6.09 -7.63 8.17
C ARG A 101 7.17 -6.60 7.84
N PHE A 102 6.83 -5.31 7.92
CA PHE A 102 7.73 -4.19 7.65
C PHE A 102 7.61 -3.08 8.70
N ASN A 103 8.61 -2.21 8.81
CA ASN A 103 8.44 -0.96 9.54
C ASN A 103 7.66 0.01 8.65
N ASP A 104 8.21 0.37 7.49
CA ASP A 104 7.61 1.36 6.60
C ASP A 104 7.33 0.80 5.19
N VAL A 105 6.13 1.06 4.67
CA VAL A 105 5.72 0.68 3.31
C VAL A 105 5.18 1.90 2.59
N ARG A 106 5.71 2.20 1.40
CA ARG A 106 5.16 3.19 0.47
C ARG A 106 4.86 2.52 -0.88
N VAL A 107 3.62 2.62 -1.37
CA VAL A 107 3.25 2.13 -2.70
C VAL A 107 2.58 3.25 -3.49
N GLU A 108 2.98 3.44 -4.74
CA GLU A 108 2.44 4.46 -5.65
C GLU A 108 1.95 3.79 -6.94
N ASN A 109 0.78 4.20 -7.44
CA ASN A 109 0.24 3.84 -8.76
C ASN A 109 0.16 2.32 -9.01
N ALA A 110 -0.48 1.58 -8.12
CA ALA A 110 -0.63 0.12 -8.24
C ALA A 110 -2.08 -0.30 -8.50
N GLY A 111 -2.29 -1.38 -9.25
CA GLY A 111 -3.63 -1.92 -9.47
C GLY A 111 -4.27 -2.38 -8.15
N ASN A 112 -3.67 -3.41 -7.53
CA ASN A 112 -4.15 -4.01 -6.29
C ASN A 112 -3.01 -4.06 -5.25
N VAL A 113 -3.28 -3.62 -4.02
CA VAL A 113 -2.29 -3.58 -2.94
C VAL A 113 -2.79 -4.33 -1.71
N SER A 114 -1.97 -5.24 -1.17
CA SER A 114 -2.23 -5.91 0.11
C SER A 114 -1.07 -5.74 1.06
N VAL A 115 -1.29 -5.06 2.19
CA VAL A 115 -0.29 -4.84 3.24
C VAL A 115 -0.72 -5.49 4.55
N LYS A 116 0.20 -6.17 5.24
CA LYS A 116 -0.10 -6.87 6.49
C LYS A 116 1.02 -6.78 7.52
N ARG A 117 0.70 -6.47 8.78
CA ARG A 117 1.66 -6.43 9.89
C ARG A 117 2.80 -5.44 9.62
N CYS A 118 2.49 -4.17 9.42
CA CYS A 118 3.51 -3.13 9.24
C CYS A 118 3.32 -1.98 10.25
N ASN A 119 4.36 -1.20 10.56
CA ASN A 119 4.15 -0.04 11.43
C ASN A 119 3.44 1.06 10.64
N ASN A 120 4.06 1.58 9.59
CA ASN A 120 3.53 2.68 8.79
C ASN A 120 3.30 2.25 7.34
N VAL A 121 2.16 2.64 6.79
CA VAL A 121 1.77 2.34 5.41
C VAL A 121 1.30 3.63 4.73
N ARG A 122 1.90 3.97 3.59
CA ARG A 122 1.48 5.06 2.72
C ARG A 122 1.16 4.50 1.33
N LEU A 123 -0.05 4.72 0.84
CA LEU A 123 -0.50 4.24 -0.46
C LEU A 123 -1.03 5.43 -1.26
N ASP A 124 -0.56 5.58 -2.50
CA ASP A 124 -0.95 6.67 -3.39
C ASP A 124 -1.42 6.11 -4.74
N GLY A 125 -2.62 6.48 -5.19
CA GLY A 125 -3.10 6.16 -6.54
C GLY A 125 -3.32 4.66 -6.80
N ALA A 126 -3.77 3.90 -5.79
CA ALA A 126 -3.98 2.46 -5.92
C ALA A 126 -5.44 2.07 -6.18
N GLY A 127 -5.68 1.10 -7.08
CA GLY A 127 -7.03 0.70 -7.50
C GLY A 127 -7.85 -0.01 -6.42
N GLU A 128 -7.36 -1.14 -5.91
CA GLU A 128 -7.91 -1.85 -4.74
C GLU A 128 -6.86 -1.97 -3.63
N ILE A 129 -7.26 -1.68 -2.39
CA ILE A 129 -6.35 -1.62 -1.24
C ILE A 129 -6.89 -2.49 -0.10
N VAL A 130 -6.03 -3.34 0.44
CA VAL A 130 -6.31 -4.13 1.64
C VAL A 130 -5.16 -4.00 2.64
N VAL A 131 -5.39 -3.32 3.77
CA VAL A 131 -4.39 -3.15 4.84
C VAL A 131 -4.88 -3.79 6.13
N LYS A 132 -4.05 -4.64 6.75
CA LYS A 132 -4.43 -5.35 7.98
C LYS A 132 -3.32 -5.37 9.03
N ARG A 133 -3.68 -5.08 10.28
CA ARG A 133 -2.76 -5.16 11.43
C ARG A 133 -1.57 -4.21 11.25
N CYS A 134 -1.82 -2.93 11.04
CA CYS A 134 -0.76 -1.92 10.97
C CYS A 134 -0.91 -0.87 12.08
N ASN A 135 0.09 -0.06 12.39
CA ASN A 135 -0.13 1.06 13.32
C ASN A 135 -0.81 2.19 12.55
N ASP A 136 -0.09 2.78 11.60
CA ASP A 136 -0.51 3.99 10.91
C ASP A 136 -0.69 3.70 9.42
N VAL A 137 -1.85 4.07 8.89
CA VAL A 137 -2.22 3.85 7.49
C VAL A 137 -2.67 5.17 6.89
N ARG A 138 -1.97 5.62 5.84
CA ARG A 138 -2.36 6.75 5.00
C ARG A 138 -2.64 6.24 3.58
N VAL A 139 -3.79 6.58 3.05
CA VAL A 139 -4.17 6.30 1.66
C VAL A 139 -4.56 7.62 1.01
N GLU A 140 -3.91 7.96 -0.09
CA GLU A 140 -4.21 9.13 -0.91
C GLU A 140 -4.63 8.60 -2.30
N GLY A 141 -5.84 8.91 -2.76
CA GLY A 141 -6.29 8.50 -4.11
C GLY A 141 -6.52 6.98 -4.27
N GLY A 142 -7.45 6.42 -3.50
CA GLY A 142 -7.94 5.05 -3.75
C GLY A 142 -8.90 5.00 -4.93
N GLY A 143 -8.76 4.02 -5.82
CA GLY A 143 -9.67 3.81 -6.94
C GLY A 143 -11.04 3.31 -6.47
N LYS A 144 -11.24 1.99 -6.53
CA LYS A 144 -12.56 1.37 -6.30
C LYS A 144 -12.83 1.03 -4.84
N VAL A 145 -11.86 0.41 -4.16
CA VAL A 145 -12.08 -0.21 -2.84
C VAL A 145 -10.88 -0.02 -1.93
N VAL A 146 -11.14 0.45 -0.71
CA VAL A 146 -10.16 0.56 0.38
C VAL A 146 -10.68 -0.18 1.60
N ALA A 147 -10.02 -1.28 1.97
CA ALA A 147 -10.38 -2.10 3.13
C ALA A 147 -9.24 -2.12 4.16
N VAL A 148 -9.46 -1.45 5.30
CA VAL A 148 -8.47 -1.36 6.39
C VAL A 148 -9.01 -2.03 7.65
N GLY A 149 -8.16 -2.72 8.41
CA GLY A 149 -8.60 -3.12 9.74
C GLY A 149 -7.56 -3.71 10.68
N ARG A 150 -7.91 -3.66 11.97
CA ARG A 150 -6.98 -3.92 13.09
C ARG A 150 -5.82 -2.94 13.06
N CYS A 151 -6.06 -1.65 12.81
CA CYS A 151 -5.01 -0.63 12.82
C CYS A 151 -5.10 0.29 14.02
N ARG A 152 -4.07 1.10 14.29
CA ARG A 152 -4.18 2.16 15.29
C ARG A 152 -4.88 3.36 14.64
N ASP A 153 -4.19 3.99 13.70
CA ASP A 153 -4.62 5.22 13.06
C ASP A 153 -4.78 5.01 11.54
N VAL A 154 -5.90 5.49 11.00
CA VAL A 154 -6.25 5.31 9.59
C VAL A 154 -6.68 6.65 9.01
N ASP A 155 -5.97 7.13 8.00
CA ASP A 155 -6.26 8.33 7.24
C ASP A 155 -6.47 7.94 5.77
N VAL A 156 -7.65 8.24 5.22
CA VAL A 156 -8.00 7.97 3.83
C VAL A 156 -8.49 9.25 3.18
N GLU A 157 -7.71 9.74 2.22
CA GLU A 157 -8.01 10.89 1.38
C GLU A 157 -8.40 10.40 -0.01
N SER A 158 -9.67 10.57 -0.38
CA SER A 158 -10.26 10.13 -1.66
C SER A 158 -10.34 8.60 -1.86
N GLY A 159 -11.55 8.11 -2.15
CA GLY A 159 -11.79 6.71 -2.46
C GLY A 159 -13.20 6.42 -2.98
N GLY A 160 -13.37 5.38 -3.79
CA GLY A 160 -14.69 4.90 -4.21
C GLY A 160 -15.50 4.32 -3.04
N SER A 161 -15.12 3.13 -2.56
CA SER A 161 -15.73 2.47 -1.40
C SER A 161 -14.71 2.23 -0.30
N ILE A 162 -14.97 2.72 0.91
CA ILE A 162 -14.05 2.69 2.05
C ILE A 162 -14.67 1.86 3.17
N ALA A 163 -13.93 0.88 3.68
CA ALA A 163 -14.34 0.03 4.79
C ALA A 163 -13.22 -0.08 5.83
N VAL A 164 -13.42 0.53 6.99
CA VAL A 164 -12.47 0.50 8.12
C VAL A 164 -13.08 -0.26 9.30
N LYS A 165 -12.35 -1.24 9.84
CA LYS A 165 -12.85 -2.09 10.93
C LYS A 165 -11.80 -2.32 12.02
N ARG A 166 -12.19 -2.18 13.29
CA ARG A 166 -11.32 -2.43 14.45
C ARG A 166 -10.08 -1.55 14.39
N SER A 167 -10.27 -0.24 14.31
CA SER A 167 -9.15 0.71 14.39
C SER A 167 -9.41 1.74 15.47
N ASN A 168 -8.39 2.36 16.06
CA ASN A 168 -8.63 3.34 17.13
C ASN A 168 -9.19 4.62 16.55
N ASP A 169 -8.42 5.32 15.72
CA ASP A 169 -8.81 6.59 15.13
C ASP A 169 -8.87 6.49 13.62
N VAL A 170 -9.97 6.97 13.05
CA VAL A 170 -10.27 6.88 11.62
C VAL A 170 -10.63 8.26 11.11
N ARG A 171 -9.88 8.74 10.12
CA ARG A 171 -10.18 9.92 9.33
C ARG A 171 -10.45 9.51 7.89
N VAL A 172 -11.55 10.00 7.34
CA VAL A 172 -11.87 9.87 5.92
C VAL A 172 -12.21 11.26 5.39
N VAL A 173 -11.52 11.68 4.33
CA VAL A 173 -11.75 12.96 3.64
C VAL A 173 -11.96 12.67 2.16
N GLY A 174 -13.11 13.06 1.62
CA GLY A 174 -13.47 12.80 0.23
C GLY A 174 -13.72 11.32 -0.03
N GLY A 175 -14.97 10.98 -0.35
CA GLY A 175 -15.36 9.65 -0.78
C GLY A 175 -16.46 9.75 -1.83
N GLY A 176 -16.26 9.16 -3.01
CA GLY A 176 -17.26 9.23 -4.08
C GLY A 176 -18.40 8.21 -3.93
N GLY A 177 -18.28 7.26 -3.01
CA GLY A 177 -19.25 6.19 -2.81
C GLY A 177 -19.50 5.91 -1.33
N ARG A 178 -19.35 4.66 -0.90
CA ARG A 178 -19.75 4.22 0.44
C ARG A 178 -18.59 4.22 1.43
N VAL A 179 -18.76 4.86 2.58
CA VAL A 179 -17.85 4.78 3.74
C VAL A 179 -18.49 3.94 4.84
N SER A 180 -17.78 2.93 5.34
CA SER A 180 -18.22 2.15 6.49
C SER A 180 -17.12 2.02 7.54
N VAL A 181 -17.36 2.61 8.71
CA VAL A 181 -16.43 2.56 9.84
C VAL A 181 -17.06 1.77 10.98
N LYS A 182 -16.37 0.74 11.48
CA LYS A 182 -16.88 -0.11 12.57
C LYS A 182 -15.85 -0.44 13.63
N TRP A 183 -16.27 -0.45 14.89
CA TRP A 183 -15.41 -0.78 16.05
C TRP A 183 -14.22 0.15 16.15
N CYS A 184 -14.45 1.38 16.60
CA CYS A 184 -13.40 2.38 16.75
C CYS A 184 -13.53 3.25 18.01
N ASN A 185 -12.50 4.01 18.34
CA ASN A 185 -12.57 5.03 19.39
C ASN A 185 -13.02 6.37 18.80
N GLY A 186 -12.41 6.79 17.70
CA GLY A 186 -12.73 8.01 16.96
C GLY A 186 -13.01 7.74 15.48
N ALA A 187 -14.07 8.34 14.95
CA ALA A 187 -14.32 8.40 13.52
C ALA A 187 -14.62 9.85 13.12
N ARG A 188 -13.81 10.41 12.24
CA ARG A 188 -14.06 11.69 11.56
C ARG A 188 -14.27 11.43 10.07
N VAL A 189 -15.42 11.83 9.54
CA VAL A 189 -15.75 11.69 8.12
C VAL A 189 -16.14 13.04 7.55
N GLU A 190 -15.46 13.42 6.47
CA GLU A 190 -15.65 14.65 5.72
C GLU A 190 -15.88 14.31 4.25
N GLY A 191 -17.10 14.52 3.78
CA GLY A 191 -17.58 14.05 2.47
C GLY A 191 -18.02 12.58 2.48
N GLY A 192 -18.45 12.09 1.31
CA GLY A 192 -18.97 10.74 1.15
C GLY A 192 -20.38 10.72 0.56
N GLY A 193 -20.66 9.70 -0.26
CA GLY A 193 -22.01 9.32 -0.65
C GLY A 193 -22.74 8.71 0.55
N ASP A 194 -22.63 7.39 0.73
CA ASP A 194 -23.30 6.70 1.84
C ASP A 194 -22.34 6.43 3.00
N VAL A 195 -22.64 6.91 4.20
CA VAL A 195 -21.78 6.79 5.38
C VAL A 195 -22.48 5.98 6.48
N GLY A 196 -21.83 4.88 6.88
CA GLY A 196 -22.30 4.00 7.95
C GLY A 196 -21.26 3.83 9.05
N ILE A 197 -21.50 4.42 10.22
CA ILE A 197 -20.60 4.37 11.38
C ILE A 197 -21.27 3.55 12.50
N LYS A 198 -20.57 2.52 13.00
CA LYS A 198 -21.14 1.61 14.01
C LYS A 198 -20.15 1.21 15.09
N ARG A 199 -20.55 1.28 16.36
CA ARG A 199 -19.68 0.88 17.49
C ARG A 199 -18.40 1.73 17.52
N CYS A 200 -18.55 3.05 17.48
CA CYS A 200 -17.44 3.98 17.64
C CYS A 200 -17.73 4.93 18.79
N SER A 201 -16.77 5.24 19.66
CA SER A 201 -17.06 6.06 20.85
C SER A 201 -17.38 7.50 20.49
N ASN A 202 -16.48 8.16 19.76
CA ASN A 202 -16.61 9.52 19.28
C ASN A 202 -16.76 9.54 17.76
N VAL A 203 -17.80 10.22 17.28
CA VAL A 203 -18.09 10.35 15.86
C VAL A 203 -18.21 11.83 15.51
N GLU A 204 -17.49 12.26 14.49
CA GLU A 204 -17.59 13.59 13.90
C GLU A 204 -17.89 13.40 12.41
N VAL A 205 -18.97 14.01 11.93
CA VAL A 205 -19.34 14.02 10.51
C VAL A 205 -19.52 15.45 10.08
N ILE A 206 -18.89 15.83 8.97
CA ILE A 206 -18.90 17.20 8.48
C ILE A 206 -19.96 17.33 7.37
N GLU A 207 -19.57 17.09 6.12
CA GLU A 207 -20.42 17.18 4.93
C GLU A 207 -20.52 15.83 4.19
N GLY A 208 -21.49 15.71 3.29
CA GLY A 208 -21.72 14.54 2.41
C GLY A 208 -23.05 14.64 1.67
N ASP A 209 -23.32 13.76 0.71
CA ASP A 209 -24.43 13.91 -0.26
C ASP A 209 -25.35 12.68 -0.40
N GLY A 210 -25.13 11.63 0.39
CA GLY A 210 -25.97 10.43 0.44
C GLY A 210 -26.59 10.15 1.81
N GLU A 211 -26.68 8.86 2.19
CA GLU A 211 -27.31 8.45 3.45
C GLU A 211 -26.31 8.37 4.62
N LEU A 212 -26.73 8.82 5.79
CA LEU A 212 -25.94 8.77 7.02
C LEU A 212 -26.60 7.86 8.08
N GLU A 213 -25.89 6.80 8.46
CA GLU A 213 -26.31 5.87 9.51
C GLU A 213 -25.24 5.81 10.62
N ILE A 214 -25.59 6.28 11.82
CA ILE A 214 -24.73 6.21 13.01
C ILE A 214 -25.42 5.38 14.09
N LYS A 215 -24.78 4.30 14.55
CA LYS A 215 -25.34 3.40 15.56
C LYS A 215 -24.32 3.00 16.63
N ARG A 216 -24.77 2.87 17.87
CA ARG A 216 -23.95 2.39 19.00
C ARG A 216 -22.69 3.25 19.18
N CYS A 217 -22.87 4.54 19.38
CA CYS A 217 -21.80 5.45 19.76
C CYS A 217 -22.10 6.12 21.09
N SER A 218 -21.08 6.76 21.68
CA SER A 218 -21.23 7.54 22.92
C SER A 218 -21.45 9.02 22.63
N ARG A 219 -20.80 9.56 21.58
CA ARG A 219 -20.92 10.98 21.19
C ARG A 219 -20.91 11.14 19.67
N VAL A 220 -21.79 12.00 19.17
CA VAL A 220 -21.80 12.45 17.77
C VAL A 220 -21.72 13.96 17.71
N VAL A 221 -20.89 14.47 16.80
CA VAL A 221 -20.85 15.88 16.40
C VAL A 221 -21.12 15.95 14.90
N PHE A 222 -22.01 16.86 14.51
CA PHE A 222 -22.27 17.20 13.12
C PHE A 222 -21.72 18.62 12.89
N VAL A 223 -20.87 18.80 11.87
CA VAL A 223 -20.25 20.08 11.55
C VAL A 223 -20.71 20.49 10.14
N ASN A 224 -21.55 21.52 10.02
CA ASN A 224 -22.21 21.98 8.77
C ASN A 224 -23.31 21.03 8.23
N GLY A 225 -24.56 21.33 8.57
CA GLY A 225 -25.71 20.43 8.40
C GLY A 225 -26.47 20.52 7.07
N SER A 226 -25.83 20.48 5.89
CA SER A 226 -26.58 20.66 4.63
C SER A 226 -26.11 19.82 3.44
N GLY A 227 -26.26 18.49 3.53
CA GLY A 227 -26.08 17.62 2.36
C GLY A 227 -26.58 16.18 2.49
N TRP A 228 -26.64 15.62 3.71
CA TRP A 228 -27.13 14.26 3.94
C TRP A 228 -28.64 14.14 3.65
N LYS A 229 -29.01 13.20 2.77
CA LYS A 229 -30.41 13.00 2.36
C LYS A 229 -31.25 12.35 3.45
N ASN A 230 -30.67 11.42 4.21
CA ASN A 230 -31.33 10.71 5.32
C ASN A 230 -30.32 10.50 6.45
N THR A 231 -30.63 10.96 7.65
CA THR A 231 -29.77 10.76 8.83
C THR A 231 -30.49 9.91 9.87
N SER A 232 -29.89 8.79 10.27
CA SER A 232 -30.37 7.99 11.41
C SER A 232 -29.28 7.87 12.48
N ASN A 233 -29.63 8.25 13.71
CA ASN A 233 -28.73 8.18 14.86
C ASN A 233 -29.37 7.33 15.97
N LYS A 234 -28.70 6.23 16.36
CA LYS A 234 -29.05 5.39 17.52
C LYS A 234 -27.82 5.22 18.41
N CYS A 235 -27.37 6.31 19.00
CA CYS A 235 -26.32 6.30 20.00
C CYS A 235 -26.92 6.10 21.39
N TYR A 236 -26.25 5.26 22.19
CA TYR A 236 -26.67 4.96 23.55
C TYR A 236 -25.80 5.83 24.44
N ILE A 237 -26.44 6.76 25.16
CA ILE A 237 -25.80 7.54 26.22
C ILE A 237 -25.63 6.62 27.42
#